data_AF-R9K1A9-F1
#
_entry.id   AF-R9K1A9-F1
#
_cell.length_a   1.000
_cell.length_b   1.000
_cell.length_c   1.000
_cell.angle_alpha   90.00
_cell.angle_beta   90.00
_cell.angle_gamma   90.00
#
_symmetry.space_group_name_H-M   'P 1'
#
loop_
_entity.id
_entity.type
_entity.pdbx_description
1 polymer ?
#
loop_
_entity_poly.entity_id
_entity_poly.type
_entity_poly.pdbx_seq_one_letter_code
_entity_poly.pdbx_strand_id
1 'polypeptide(L)' 'MDEINRIVAFAVKKDVELYTDMPSGWKRIAGALTAPCGSVWICNGESRFSGKRRKALLIRRNCME' A
#
# COMPACT_ATOMS: atom_id res chain seq x y z
N MET A 1 4.13 -0.94 17.93
CA MET A 1 4.93 -2.03 17.32
C MET A 1 4.06 -3.05 16.57
N ASP A 2 2.96 -3.53 17.15
CA ASP A 2 2.11 -4.58 16.58
C ASP A 2 1.45 -4.26 15.22
N GLU A 3 1.02 -3.02 14.99
CA GLU A 3 0.33 -2.66 13.75
C GLU A 3 1.26 -2.70 12.52
N ILE A 4 2.47 -2.14 12.64
CA ILE A 4 3.49 -2.20 11.58
C ILE A 4 3.83 -3.65 11.24
N ASN A 5 4.01 -4.51 12.26
CA ASN A 5 4.29 -5.93 12.04
C ASN A 5 3.15 -6.64 11.27
N ARG A 6 1.89 -6.32 11.55
CA ARG A 6 0.74 -6.85 10.80
C ARG A 6 0.72 -6.36 9.36
N ILE A 7 1.06 -5.08 9.12
CA ILE A 7 1.16 -4.52 7.78
C ILE A 7 2.28 -5.23 6.99
N VAL A 8 3.46 -5.40 7.59
CA VAL A 8 4.60 -6.09 6.97
C VAL A 8 4.26 -7.55 6.66
N ALA A 9 3.70 -8.28 7.62
CA ALA A 9 3.28 -9.67 7.42
C ALA A 9 2.24 -9.81 6.29
N PHE A 10 1.30 -8.86 6.21
CA PHE A 10 0.31 -8.82 5.14
C PHE A 10 0.96 -8.53 3.78
N ALA A 11 1.91 -7.60 3.71
CA ALA A 11 2.62 -7.25 2.49
C ALA A 11 3.44 -8.42 1.95
N VAL A 12 4.17 -9.13 2.82
CA VAL A 12 4.91 -10.35 2.47
C VAL A 12 3.95 -11.43 1.97
N LYS A 13 2.84 -11.67 2.69
CA LYS A 13 1.83 -12.66 2.28
C LYS A 13 1.19 -12.36 0.92
N LYS A 14 1.07 -11.07 0.56
CA LYS A 14 0.47 -10.62 -0.71
C LYS A 14 1.49 -10.35 -1.81
N ASP A 15 2.77 -10.51 -1.53
CA ASP A 15 3.88 -10.16 -2.42
C ASP A 15 3.73 -8.74 -2.98
N VAL A 16 3.57 -7.77 -2.08
CA VAL A 16 3.46 -6.35 -2.45
C VAL A 16 4.48 -5.50 -1.73
N GLU A 17 4.95 -4.48 -2.42
CA GLU A 17 5.89 -3.51 -1.87
C GLU A 17 5.24 -2.66 -0.79
N LEU A 18 6.09 -2.17 0.11
CA LEU A 18 5.72 -1.27 1.19
C LEU A 18 6.44 0.06 1.02
N TYR A 19 5.71 1.16 1.20
CA TYR A 19 6.23 2.51 1.13
C TYR A 19 5.89 3.27 2.41
N THR A 20 6.79 4.12 2.87
CA THR A 20 6.54 5.10 3.94
C THR A 20 6.04 6.42 3.39
N ASP A 21 6.41 6.75 2.15
CA ASP A 21 6.05 7.98 1.47
C ASP A 21 5.50 7.68 0.06
N MET A 22 4.60 8.52 -0.43
CA MET A 22 3.97 8.32 -1.73
C MET A 22 4.99 8.51 -2.86
N PRO A 23 5.23 7.49 -3.71
CA PRO A 23 6.09 7.66 -4.88
C PRO A 23 5.48 8.63 -5.89
N SER A 24 6.33 9.32 -6.66
CA SER A 24 5.87 10.27 -7.69
C SER A 24 4.99 9.59 -8.75
N GLY A 25 3.87 10.22 -9.10
CA GLY A 25 2.91 9.68 -10.08
C GLY A 25 2.00 8.56 -9.55
N TRP A 26 2.20 8.12 -8.30
CA TRP A 26 1.32 7.15 -7.68
C TRP A 26 0.11 7.83 -7.04
N LYS A 27 -0.98 7.07 -6.92
CA LYS A 27 -2.23 7.53 -6.33
C LYS A 27 -2.84 6.48 -5.42
N ARG A 28 -3.57 6.94 -4.41
CA ARG A 28 -4.37 6.07 -3.53
C ARG A 28 -5.47 5.39 -4.33
N ILE A 29 -5.70 4.11 -4.05
CA ILE A 29 -6.82 3.36 -4.61
C ILE A 29 -8.05 3.63 -3.74
N ALA A 30 -9.04 4.33 -4.30
CA ALA A 30 -10.31 4.58 -3.62
C ALA A 30 -11.10 3.28 -3.44
N GLY A 31 -11.80 3.14 -2.30
CA GLY A 31 -12.64 1.97 -1.98
C GLY A 31 -11.86 0.70 -1.60
N ALA A 32 -10.55 0.79 -1.38
CA ALA A 32 -9.73 -0.37 -1.05
C ALA A 32 -9.77 -0.71 0.45
N LEU A 33 -10.83 -1.41 0.88
CA LEU A 33 -11.11 -1.77 2.28
C LEU A 33 -10.26 -2.94 2.81
N THR A 34 -9.49 -3.61 1.96
CA THR A 34 -8.66 -4.76 2.34
C THR A 34 -7.24 -4.39 2.77
N ALA A 35 -6.92 -3.09 2.80
CA ALA A 35 -5.66 -2.64 3.38
C ALA A 35 -5.68 -2.85 4.90
N PRO A 36 -4.62 -3.37 5.52
CA PRO A 36 -4.53 -3.44 6.97
C PRO A 36 -4.62 -2.03 7.58
N CYS A 37 -5.20 -1.93 8.78
CA CYS A 37 -5.25 -0.70 9.56
C CYS A 37 -3.85 -0.06 9.63
N GLY A 38 -3.80 1.26 9.49
CA GLY A 38 -2.52 1.97 9.40
C GLY A 38 -1.88 2.00 8.03
N SER A 39 -2.48 1.41 7.00
CA SER A 39 -1.98 1.45 5.63
C SER A 39 -3.08 1.75 4.60
N VAL A 40 -2.67 2.09 3.39
CA VAL A 40 -3.58 2.25 2.24
C VAL A 40 -2.98 1.65 0.98
N TRP A 41 -3.84 1.15 0.10
CA TRP A 41 -3.42 0.74 -1.24
C TRP A 41 -3.08 1.94 -2.11
N ILE A 42 -1.95 1.86 -2.80
CA ILE A 42 -1.50 2.82 -3.81
C ILE A 42 -1.22 2.10 -5.13
N CYS A 43 -1.32 2.81 -6.25
CA CYS A 43 -0.94 2.31 -7.57
C CYS A 43 -0.22 3.38 -8.41
N ASN A 44 0.62 2.93 -9.34
CA ASN A 44 1.41 3.76 -10.26
C ASN A 44 0.61 4.51 -11.35
N GLY A 45 -0.70 4.72 -11.17
CA GLY A 45 -1.52 5.45 -12.15
C GLY A 45 -1.94 4.66 -13.39
N GLU A 46 -1.22 3.60 -13.75
CA GLU A 46 -1.42 2.80 -14.96
C GLU A 46 -2.80 2.14 -15.08
N SER A 47 -3.23 1.97 -16.33
CA SER A 47 -4.47 1.28 -16.68
C SER A 47 -4.45 -0.18 -16.22
N ARG A 48 -5.59 -0.68 -15.72
CA ARG A 48 -5.75 -2.08 -15.28
C ARG A 48 -5.54 -3.09 -16.41
N PHE A 49 -5.72 -2.66 -17.66
CA PHE A 49 -5.62 -3.52 -18.85
C PHE A 49 -4.23 -3.48 -19.50
N SER A 50 -3.35 -2.60 -19.05
CA SER A 50 -2.00 -2.44 -19.65
C SER A 50 -1.02 -3.57 -19.30
N GLY A 51 -1.32 -4.37 -18.27
CA GLY A 51 -0.36 -5.30 -17.66
C GLY A 51 0.78 -4.60 -16.88
N LYS A 52 0.89 -3.27 -16.95
CA LYS A 52 1.95 -2.46 -16.30
C LYS A 52 1.53 -1.89 -14.94
N ARG A 53 0.30 -2.18 -14.50
CA ARG A 53 -0.24 -1.65 -13.26
C ARG A 53 0.42 -2.31 -12.05
N ARG A 54 1.15 -1.51 -11.27
CA ARG A 54 1.74 -1.91 -10.00
C ARG A 54 0.89 -1.41 -8.84
N LYS A 55 0.86 -2.19 -7.76
CA LYS A 55 0.17 -1.88 -6.52
C LYS A 55 1.14 -2.06 -5.35
N ALA A 56 1.01 -1.22 -4.34
CA ALA A 56 1.79 -1.30 -3.12
C ALA A 56 0.97 -0.80 -1.93
N LEU A 57 1.48 -1.02 -0.72
CA LEU A 57 0.92 -0.47 0.51
C LEU A 57 1.72 0.75 0.95
N LEU A 58 1.02 1.82 1.32
CA LEU A 58 1.61 3.01 1.92
C LEU A 58 1.24 3.05 3.40
N ILE A 59 2.24 3.08 4.29
CA ILE A 59 2.04 3.24 5.73
C ILE A 59 1.57 4.68 6.01
N ARG A 60 0.54 4.82 6.84
CA ARG A 60 0.12 6.13 7.37
C ARG A 60 1.01 6.49 8.55
N ARG A 61 1.57 7.71 8.56
CA ARG A 61 2.49 8.19 9.61
C ARG A 61 1.93 8.06 11.03
N ASN A 62 0.62 8.13 11.22
CA ASN A 62 -0.03 7.96 12.52
C ASN A 62 0.16 6.57 13.17
N CYS A 63 0.72 5.58 12.47
CA CYS A 63 1.08 4.28 13.04
C CYS A 63 2.56 4.17 13.46
N MET A 64 3.30 5.28 13.41
CA MET A 64 4.69 5.37 13.89
C MET A 64 4.83 6.09 15.24
N GLU A 65 3.71 6.49 15.86
CA GLU A 65 3.66 7.03 17.24
C GLU A 65 3.45 5.92 18.28
#